data_AF-A0A9X0TLF8-F1
#
_entry.id   AF-A0A9X0TLF8-F1
#
_cell.length_a   1.000
_cell.length_b   1.000
_cell.length_c   1.000
_cell.angle_alpha   90.00
_cell.angle_beta   90.00
_cell.angle_gamma   90.00
#
_symmetry.space_group_name_H-M   'P 1'
#
loop_
_entity.id
_entity.type
_entity.pdbx_description
1 polymer ?
#
loop_
_entity_poly.entity_id
_entity_poly.type
_entity_poly.pdbx_seq_one_letter_code
_entity_poly.pdbx_strand_id
1 'polypeptide(L)'
;MFKLTTEPYLKPISDLGIGFYNLDENTAYIDFQLKNSKGALQIHENNLTAYAYFESSNGSVSDVIEMEVKDPHKGIVSIKLDSDFLQASTDSTVVGQMYIAVNNVKGNPEYNEVAVFQEFKFDVADALINKISAKTKVENIRMFSQLKQHIQNNVEEIEKAIKSGSDYVAEMKSVLQQGTETLNHIVEEGKQDLSRTVAQYNHEVEETKQSAIQSITQTKREIDEAIEQQKYVSSEQLNSKVDNLEWQKSKLTEDTGEVFSYSYLDLNNPEQTLSKTCFVYVTGASNQPYGANNSGFLFFYKHNYNDIKMEYRPANDDKVYYRSKNSGYWGSWTETHEDNQPNIDSLNIQKYKLTEDTGRAQSLWYTNFADTGTLSSLNAGLYFVSNAQNYPKGTSEKGFLVVYKADISRIEYKPYNSSKTYVKYYQGYNWSEWLDLEAQETQKPSDTGWIPLQLWNGVQSYNDTQPCYRLITNNGNTTLSLKGELKNITNYDTVVASLPSNVTRYFDRDYAFVQNTSVKSGTATVARWTISKTGNIKMERISSTDMRATDWYPIYITIAI
;
A
#
# COMPACT_ATOMS: atom_id res chain seq x y z
N MET A 1 9.70 94.85 -45.28
CA MET A 1 11.09 94.83 -45.75
C MET A 1 11.51 96.27 -46.05
N PHE A 2 12.29 96.88 -45.16
CA PHE A 2 12.75 98.28 -45.27
C PHE A 2 13.93 98.39 -46.22
N LYS A 3 14.21 99.57 -46.80
CA LYS A 3 15.35 99.77 -47.70
C LYS A 3 16.19 100.96 -47.24
N LEU A 4 17.28 100.71 -46.52
CA LEU A 4 18.17 101.75 -45.99
C LEU A 4 19.39 101.96 -46.91
N THR A 5 19.72 103.22 -47.20
CA THR A 5 20.82 103.63 -48.10
C THR A 5 21.97 104.23 -47.30
N THR A 6 23.20 103.79 -47.54
CA THR A 6 24.42 104.43 -47.02
C THR A 6 24.84 105.62 -47.90
N GLU A 7 24.47 106.84 -47.50
CA GLU A 7 24.99 108.10 -48.07
C GLU A 7 25.42 109.02 -46.92
N PRO A 8 26.54 109.77 -47.01
CA PRO A 8 27.11 110.54 -45.89
C PRO A 8 26.40 111.89 -45.62
N TYR A 9 25.07 111.96 -45.81
CA TYR A 9 24.25 113.13 -45.50
C TYR A 9 23.12 112.78 -44.54
N LEU A 10 23.00 113.54 -43.44
CA LEU A 10 21.89 113.46 -42.48
C LEU A 10 20.58 113.83 -43.19
N LYS A 11 19.71 112.83 -43.45
CA LYS A 11 18.33 113.03 -43.91
C LYS A 11 17.37 112.88 -42.71
N PRO A 12 16.23 113.60 -42.69
CA PRO A 12 15.32 113.62 -41.53
C PRO A 12 14.70 112.24 -41.23
N ILE A 13 14.35 112.04 -39.95
CA ILE A 13 13.76 110.82 -39.39
C ILE A 13 12.55 110.37 -40.22
N SER A 14 12.55 109.11 -40.65
CA SER A 14 11.44 108.51 -41.37
C SER A 14 10.43 107.92 -40.38
N ASP A 15 9.21 108.47 -40.33
CA ASP A 15 8.07 107.78 -39.73
C ASP A 15 7.58 106.72 -40.72
N LEU A 16 7.67 105.44 -40.32
CA LEU A 16 7.46 104.30 -41.20
C LEU A 16 6.10 103.61 -40.99
N GLY A 17 5.27 104.11 -40.07
CA GLY A 17 3.92 103.58 -39.81
C GLY A 17 3.88 102.14 -39.30
N ILE A 18 4.92 101.70 -38.59
CA ILE A 18 5.03 100.35 -38.00
C ILE A 18 4.57 100.44 -36.54
N GLY A 19 3.83 99.44 -36.06
CA GLY A 19 3.51 99.30 -34.65
C GLY A 19 3.49 97.84 -34.18
N PHE A 20 3.86 97.62 -32.93
CA PHE A 20 3.83 96.32 -32.24
C PHE A 20 2.92 96.39 -31.00
N TYR A 21 2.48 95.24 -30.50
CA TYR A 21 1.78 95.17 -29.21
C TYR A 21 2.73 94.75 -28.10
N ASN A 22 2.52 95.25 -26.88
CA ASN A 22 3.36 94.95 -25.72
C ASN A 22 3.39 93.46 -25.28
N LEU A 23 2.51 92.63 -25.85
CA LEU A 23 2.46 91.17 -25.61
C LEU A 23 2.84 90.35 -26.85
N ASP A 24 3.41 90.97 -27.89
CA ASP A 24 3.93 90.23 -29.04
C ASP A 24 5.14 89.39 -28.60
N GLU A 25 4.89 88.12 -28.30
CA GLU A 25 5.92 87.16 -27.92
C GLU A 25 6.35 86.35 -29.15
N ASN A 26 7.63 86.41 -29.48
CA ASN A 26 8.22 85.65 -30.59
C ASN A 26 7.77 86.02 -32.02
N THR A 27 7.02 87.12 -32.21
CA THR A 27 6.47 87.52 -33.52
C THR A 27 6.88 88.92 -33.98
N ALA A 28 7.44 89.76 -33.10
CA ALA A 28 7.84 91.13 -33.40
C ALA A 28 9.21 91.21 -34.09
N TYR A 29 9.21 91.08 -35.42
CA TYR A 29 10.40 91.17 -36.26
C TYR A 29 10.41 92.42 -37.13
N ILE A 30 11.59 93.04 -37.28
CA ILE A 30 11.83 94.13 -38.23
C ILE A 30 12.93 93.70 -39.21
N ASP A 31 12.56 93.54 -40.48
CA ASP A 31 13.47 93.16 -41.58
C ASP A 31 13.96 94.40 -42.34
N PHE A 32 15.26 94.68 -42.30
CA PHE A 32 15.93 95.76 -43.03
C PHE A 32 16.72 95.24 -44.23
N GLN A 33 16.60 95.91 -45.37
CA GLN A 33 17.42 95.69 -46.55
C GLN A 33 18.48 96.79 -46.65
N LEU A 34 19.74 96.39 -46.66
CA LEU A 34 20.91 97.23 -46.83
C LEU A 34 21.21 97.42 -48.32
N LYS A 35 21.31 98.67 -48.77
CA LYS A 35 21.60 99.01 -50.17
C LYS A 35 22.53 100.23 -50.28
N ASN A 36 23.24 100.33 -51.39
CA ASN A 36 23.98 101.54 -51.80
C ASN A 36 23.46 102.04 -53.17
N SER A 37 24.12 103.04 -53.75
CA SER A 37 23.76 103.63 -55.05
C SER A 37 23.84 102.66 -56.24
N LYS A 38 24.46 101.48 -56.08
CA LYS A 38 24.59 100.43 -57.11
C LYS A 38 23.64 99.25 -56.92
N GLY A 39 22.93 99.15 -55.79
CA GLY A 39 21.98 98.06 -55.50
C GLY A 39 22.06 97.53 -54.07
N ALA A 40 21.46 96.36 -53.83
CA ALA A 40 21.53 95.68 -52.54
C ALA A 40 22.96 95.27 -52.19
N LEU A 41 23.35 95.45 -50.93
CA LEU A 41 24.67 95.04 -50.44
C LEU A 41 24.70 93.52 -50.24
N GLN A 42 25.73 92.84 -50.72
CA GLN A 42 25.98 91.44 -50.38
C GLN A 42 26.71 91.40 -49.02
N ILE A 43 26.10 90.74 -48.04
CA ILE A 43 26.56 90.70 -46.65
C ILE A 43 26.68 89.25 -46.18
N HIS A 44 27.51 88.99 -45.17
CA HIS A 44 27.61 87.68 -44.53
C HIS A 44 28.05 87.89 -43.08
N GLU A 45 27.60 87.05 -42.14
CA GLU A 45 27.95 87.11 -40.70
C GLU A 45 29.48 87.21 -40.47
N ASN A 46 30.27 86.44 -41.22
CA ASN A 46 31.73 86.49 -41.18
C ASN A 46 32.36 87.84 -41.56
N ASN A 47 31.66 88.68 -42.34
CA ASN A 47 32.23 89.90 -42.91
C ASN A 47 31.72 91.16 -42.21
N LEU A 48 30.63 91.06 -41.44
CA LEU A 48 29.91 92.20 -40.92
C LEU A 48 28.98 91.80 -39.78
N THR A 49 28.99 92.60 -38.73
CA THR A 49 28.01 92.53 -37.63
C THR A 49 27.11 93.75 -37.70
N ALA A 50 25.79 93.51 -37.77
CA ALA A 50 24.77 94.54 -37.67
C ALA A 50 24.15 94.51 -36.29
N TYR A 51 23.95 95.66 -35.67
CA TYR A 51 23.29 95.78 -34.37
C TYR A 51 22.40 97.01 -34.35
N ALA A 52 21.37 96.98 -33.51
CA ALA A 52 20.45 98.09 -33.34
C ALA A 52 20.25 98.41 -31.86
N TYR A 53 19.92 99.67 -31.61
CA TYR A 53 19.58 100.19 -30.29
C TYR A 53 18.25 100.93 -30.38
N PHE A 54 17.42 100.79 -29.35
CA PHE A 54 16.08 101.36 -29.30
C PHE A 54 15.86 102.15 -28.01
N GLU A 55 15.26 103.32 -28.16
CA GLU A 55 14.88 104.19 -27.05
C GLU A 55 13.40 104.59 -27.20
N SER A 56 12.61 104.27 -26.17
CA SER A 56 11.22 104.68 -26.07
C SER A 56 11.10 106.11 -25.54
N SER A 57 10.09 106.84 -26.02
CA SER A 57 9.70 108.14 -25.48
C SER A 57 9.30 108.11 -23.99
N ASN A 58 9.02 106.93 -23.42
CA ASN A 58 8.73 106.75 -22.00
C ASN A 58 9.99 106.53 -21.13
N GLY A 59 11.18 106.54 -21.74
CA GLY A 59 12.47 106.36 -21.07
C GLY A 59 12.96 104.91 -20.98
N SER A 60 12.17 103.94 -21.42
CA SER A 60 12.63 102.55 -21.58
C SER A 60 13.62 102.44 -22.73
N VAL A 61 14.68 101.68 -22.55
CA VAL A 61 15.71 101.45 -23.56
C VAL A 61 15.90 99.97 -23.76
N SER A 62 16.29 99.57 -24.97
CA SER A 62 16.79 98.21 -25.21
C SER A 62 18.26 98.13 -24.83
N ASP A 63 18.77 96.91 -24.69
CA ASP A 63 20.21 96.68 -24.85
C ASP A 63 20.60 96.84 -26.34
N VAL A 64 21.90 96.84 -26.63
CA VAL A 64 22.38 96.74 -28.01
C VAL A 64 22.10 95.31 -28.51
N ILE A 65 21.21 95.18 -29.49
CA ILE A 65 20.77 93.89 -30.01
C ILE A 65 21.45 93.62 -31.35
N GLU A 66 22.16 92.51 -31.43
CA GLU A 66 22.74 92.01 -32.68
C GLU A 66 21.63 91.50 -33.61
N MET A 67 21.75 91.83 -34.90
CA MET A 67 20.76 91.51 -35.93
C MET A 67 21.19 90.28 -36.72
N GLU A 68 20.23 89.42 -37.05
CA GLU A 68 20.46 88.20 -37.81
C GLU A 68 20.50 88.48 -39.33
N VAL A 69 21.51 87.96 -40.03
CA VAL A 69 21.59 88.03 -41.50
C VAL A 69 20.65 87.00 -42.12
N LYS A 70 19.49 87.45 -42.63
CA LYS A 70 18.42 86.59 -43.16
C LYS A 70 18.58 86.25 -44.64
N ASP A 71 19.08 87.18 -45.45
CA ASP A 71 19.42 86.94 -46.86
C ASP A 71 20.74 87.66 -47.21
N PRO A 72 21.88 86.93 -47.16
CA PRO A 72 23.21 87.42 -47.52
C PRO A 72 23.29 88.10 -48.89
N HIS A 73 22.60 87.57 -49.90
CA HIS A 73 22.74 88.02 -51.29
C HIS A 73 21.88 89.25 -51.60
N LYS A 74 20.84 89.49 -50.79
CA LYS A 74 19.94 90.64 -50.91
C LYS A 74 20.15 91.70 -49.84
N GLY A 75 21.12 91.51 -48.94
CA GLY A 75 21.46 92.46 -47.90
C GLY A 75 20.41 92.56 -46.81
N ILE A 76 19.70 91.48 -46.48
CA ILE A 76 18.60 91.53 -45.51
C ILE A 76 19.09 91.13 -44.13
N VAL A 77 18.94 92.03 -43.17
CA VAL A 77 19.13 91.79 -41.74
C VAL A 77 17.81 91.90 -41.01
N SER A 78 17.61 91.05 -40.00
CA SER A 78 16.38 90.95 -39.23
C SER A 78 16.71 91.14 -37.76
N ILE A 79 15.88 91.90 -37.07
CA ILE A 79 15.92 91.99 -35.62
C ILE A 79 14.60 91.52 -35.03
N LYS A 80 14.70 90.75 -33.97
CA LYS A 80 13.59 90.39 -33.11
C LYS A 80 13.60 91.30 -31.89
N LEU A 81 12.51 91.98 -31.62
CA LEU A 81 12.39 92.78 -30.40
C LEU A 81 12.14 91.87 -29.20
N ASP A 82 12.80 92.17 -28.08
CA ASP A 82 12.62 91.45 -26.82
C ASP A 82 11.21 91.74 -26.25
N SER A 83 10.53 90.69 -25.79
CA SER A 83 9.23 90.81 -25.14
C SER A 83 9.27 91.71 -23.90
N ASP A 84 10.38 91.71 -23.15
CA ASP A 84 10.54 92.55 -21.96
C ASP A 84 10.66 94.04 -22.35
N PHE A 85 11.36 94.33 -23.44
CA PHE A 85 11.45 95.70 -23.99
C PHE A 85 10.10 96.19 -24.53
N LEU A 86 9.35 95.33 -25.21
CA LEU A 86 8.00 95.64 -25.70
C LEU A 86 7.02 95.89 -24.53
N GLN A 87 7.11 95.13 -23.44
CA GLN A 87 6.33 95.38 -22.22
C GLN A 87 6.70 96.71 -21.57
N ALA A 88 7.99 97.01 -21.42
CA ALA A 88 8.45 98.27 -20.83
C ALA A 88 8.07 99.50 -21.67
N SER A 89 8.05 99.34 -22.99
CA SER A 89 7.74 100.42 -23.96
C SER A 89 6.24 100.60 -24.23
N THR A 90 5.35 100.06 -23.40
CA THR A 90 3.89 100.14 -23.60
C THR A 90 3.38 101.60 -23.78
N ASP A 91 2.47 101.80 -24.72
CA ASP A 91 1.82 103.08 -25.07
C ASP A 91 2.82 104.21 -25.33
N SER A 92 3.87 103.91 -26.09
CA SER A 92 4.95 104.85 -26.41
C SER A 92 5.43 104.74 -27.85
N THR A 93 6.11 105.78 -28.32
CA THR A 93 6.83 105.77 -29.60
C THR A 93 8.30 105.44 -29.36
N VAL A 94 8.84 104.48 -30.10
CA VAL A 94 10.23 104.03 -30.03
C VAL A 94 11.03 104.58 -31.20
N VAL A 95 12.20 105.14 -30.92
CA VAL A 95 13.22 105.52 -31.90
C VAL A 95 14.27 104.42 -31.96
N GLY A 96 14.49 103.86 -33.14
CA GLY A 96 15.54 102.86 -33.39
C GLY A 96 16.65 103.43 -34.25
N GLN A 97 17.90 103.07 -33.95
CA GLN A 97 19.06 103.33 -34.80
C GLN A 97 19.83 102.04 -35.05
N MET A 98 20.23 101.82 -36.31
CA MET A 98 20.99 100.66 -36.73
C MET A 98 22.44 101.05 -37.02
N TYR A 99 23.34 100.15 -36.67
CA TYR A 99 24.78 100.27 -36.85
C TYR A 99 25.30 99.03 -37.54
N ILE A 100 26.36 99.23 -38.32
CA ILE A 100 27.02 98.17 -39.04
C ILE A 100 28.51 98.29 -38.82
N ALA A 101 29.13 97.23 -38.31
CA ALA A 101 30.57 97.12 -38.17
C ALA A 101 31.09 96.07 -39.16
N VAL A 102 32.10 96.43 -39.96
CA VAL A 102 32.79 95.45 -40.82
C VAL A 102 33.70 94.59 -39.94
N ASN A 103 33.55 93.27 -40.02
CA ASN A 103 34.33 92.31 -39.24
C ASN A 103 35.72 92.15 -39.90
N ASN A 104 36.75 92.74 -39.29
CA ASN A 104 38.11 92.69 -39.82
C ASN A 104 38.91 91.45 -39.39
N VAL A 105 39.92 91.16 -40.20
CA VAL A 105 40.98 90.18 -39.89
C VAL A 105 41.74 90.62 -38.64
N LYS A 106 41.94 89.68 -37.69
CA LYS A 106 42.63 89.90 -36.41
C LYS A 106 43.96 90.65 -36.59
N GLY A 107 44.12 91.76 -35.87
CA GLY A 107 45.42 92.40 -35.63
C GLY A 107 45.59 93.82 -36.16
N ASN A 108 44.57 94.45 -36.78
CA ASN A 108 44.72 95.79 -37.34
C ASN A 108 43.52 96.73 -37.07
N PRO A 109 43.51 97.48 -35.94
CA PRO A 109 42.37 98.29 -35.49
C PRO A 109 42.01 99.48 -36.39
N GLU A 110 42.94 99.89 -37.26
CA GLU A 110 42.82 101.05 -38.17
C GLU A 110 41.82 100.82 -39.32
N TYR A 111 41.34 99.60 -39.52
CA TYR A 111 40.33 99.25 -40.54
C TYR A 111 38.91 99.14 -39.98
N ASN A 112 38.70 99.38 -38.67
CA ASN A 112 37.39 99.23 -38.04
C ASN A 112 36.44 100.34 -38.51
N GLU A 113 35.72 100.07 -39.60
CA GLU A 113 34.70 100.95 -40.14
C GLU A 113 33.33 100.61 -39.52
N VAL A 114 32.77 101.54 -38.76
CA VAL A 114 31.38 101.49 -38.31
C VAL A 114 30.57 102.49 -39.13
N ALA A 115 29.61 101.99 -39.89
CA ALA A 115 28.63 102.82 -40.57
C ALA A 115 27.36 102.94 -39.72
N VAL A 116 26.99 104.17 -39.39
CA VAL A 116 25.73 104.47 -38.70
C VAL A 116 24.64 104.68 -39.74
N PHE A 117 23.53 103.96 -39.59
CA PHE A 117 22.36 104.10 -40.46
C PHE A 117 21.32 105.02 -39.81
N GLN A 118 20.37 105.47 -40.63
CA GLN A 118 19.38 106.47 -40.23
C GLN A 118 18.47 105.97 -39.11
N GLU A 119 18.04 106.91 -38.26
CA GLU A 119 17.01 106.69 -37.25
C GLU A 119 15.63 106.46 -37.89
N PHE A 120 14.84 105.60 -37.27
CA PHE A 120 13.47 105.32 -37.65
C PHE A 120 12.57 105.20 -36.42
N LYS A 121 11.26 105.35 -36.61
CA LYS A 121 10.26 105.28 -35.54
C LYS A 121 9.25 104.15 -35.73
N PHE A 122 8.80 103.58 -34.63
CA PHE A 122 7.64 102.69 -34.55
C PHE A 122 6.92 102.87 -33.21
N ASP A 123 5.63 102.53 -33.15
CA ASP A 123 4.83 102.64 -31.91
C ASP A 123 4.67 101.27 -31.23
N VAL A 124 4.59 101.26 -29.89
CA VAL A 124 4.22 100.07 -29.12
C VAL A 124 2.91 100.33 -28.40
N ALA A 125 1.85 99.62 -28.81
CA ALA A 125 0.51 99.77 -28.28
C ALA A 125 0.22 98.75 -27.16
N ASP A 126 -0.56 99.14 -26.16
CA ASP A 126 -1.07 98.18 -25.17
C ASP A 126 -2.07 97.19 -25.80
N ALA A 127 -1.81 95.89 -25.64
CA ALA A 127 -2.66 94.82 -26.13
C ALA A 127 -4.03 94.85 -25.44
N LEU A 128 -5.11 94.61 -26.21
CA LEU A 128 -6.50 94.63 -25.70
C LEU A 128 -6.75 93.68 -24.51
N ILE A 129 -5.92 92.64 -24.34
CA ILE A 129 -6.04 91.66 -23.25
C ILE A 129 -5.57 92.20 -21.89
N ASN A 130 -4.70 93.21 -21.85
CA ASN A 130 -4.30 93.89 -20.61
C ASN A 130 -5.41 94.79 -20.03
N LYS A 131 -6.45 95.08 -20.81
CA LYS A 131 -7.65 95.82 -20.37
C LYS A 131 -8.72 94.92 -19.74
N ILE A 132 -8.44 93.63 -19.52
CA ILE A 132 -9.35 92.68 -18.85
C ILE A 132 -9.20 92.74 -17.32
N SER A 133 -10.34 92.93 -16.62
CA SER A 133 -10.43 93.18 -15.18
C SER A 133 -9.89 92.05 -14.26
N ALA A 134 -9.63 92.41 -12.99
CA ALA A 134 -8.94 91.73 -11.88
C ALA A 134 -9.17 90.21 -11.59
N LYS A 135 -9.95 89.48 -12.38
CA LYS A 135 -10.25 88.06 -12.17
C LYS A 135 -9.06 87.13 -12.49
N THR A 136 -8.24 87.44 -13.49
CA THR A 136 -7.11 86.59 -13.92
C THR A 136 -5.88 86.67 -12.98
N LYS A 137 -5.68 87.79 -12.26
CA LYS A 137 -4.60 87.93 -11.26
C LYS A 137 -4.74 86.97 -10.08
N VAL A 138 -5.96 86.52 -9.76
CA VAL A 138 -6.24 85.57 -8.67
C VAL A 138 -5.86 84.12 -9.05
N GLU A 139 -5.91 83.76 -10.33
CA GLU A 139 -5.57 82.41 -10.79
C GLU A 139 -4.05 82.12 -10.73
N ASN A 140 -3.20 83.10 -11.10
CA ASN A 140 -1.75 82.96 -10.97
C ASN A 140 -1.26 82.87 -9.52
N ILE A 141 -1.88 83.62 -8.60
CA ILE A 141 -1.57 83.53 -7.16
C ILE A 141 -1.91 82.13 -6.61
N ARG A 142 -2.99 81.51 -7.14
CA ARG A 142 -3.39 80.15 -6.74
C ARG A 142 -2.40 79.09 -7.20
N MET A 143 -1.85 79.20 -8.41
CA MET A 143 -0.82 78.29 -8.91
C MET A 143 0.48 78.35 -8.09
N PHE A 144 1.00 79.55 -7.78
CA PHE A 144 2.19 79.69 -6.93
C PHE A 144 1.97 79.17 -5.50
N SER A 145 0.78 79.37 -4.94
CA SER A 145 0.42 78.81 -3.63
C SER A 145 0.42 77.28 -3.64
N GLN A 146 -0.05 76.64 -4.72
CA GLN A 146 -0.04 75.18 -4.86
C GLN A 146 1.38 74.62 -4.99
N LEU A 147 2.25 75.28 -5.75
CA LEU A 147 3.65 74.87 -5.88
C LEU A 147 4.39 74.95 -4.53
N LYS A 148 4.19 76.04 -3.79
CA LYS A 148 4.79 76.20 -2.45
C LYS A 148 4.33 75.08 -1.50
N GLN A 149 3.05 74.75 -1.51
CA GLN A 149 2.48 73.68 -0.68
C GLN A 149 3.07 72.30 -1.06
N HIS A 150 3.28 72.04 -2.35
CA HIS A 150 3.87 70.79 -2.80
C HIS A 150 5.34 70.63 -2.34
N ILE A 151 6.13 71.70 -2.43
CA ILE A 151 7.53 71.69 -1.96
C ILE A 151 7.58 71.47 -0.45
N GLN A 152 6.71 72.12 0.33
CA GLN A 152 6.65 71.94 1.78
C GLN A 152 6.30 70.50 2.16
N ASN A 153 5.31 69.89 1.50
CA ASN A 153 4.95 68.50 1.73
C ASN A 153 6.11 67.54 1.42
N ASN A 154 6.82 67.74 0.31
CA ASN A 154 7.95 66.88 -0.06
C ASN A 154 9.12 67.00 0.95
N VAL A 155 9.38 68.19 1.49
CA VAL A 155 10.39 68.39 2.54
C VAL A 155 9.98 67.67 3.83
N GLU A 156 8.70 67.77 4.24
CA GLU A 156 8.20 67.05 5.41
C GLU A 156 8.29 65.52 5.26
N GLU A 157 8.05 64.99 4.05
CA GLU A 157 8.21 63.55 3.76
C GLU A 157 9.68 63.10 3.85
N ILE A 158 10.61 63.91 3.35
CA ILE A 158 12.06 63.66 3.45
C ILE A 158 12.51 63.70 4.92
N GLU A 159 12.06 64.68 5.70
CA GLU A 159 12.39 64.77 7.13
C GLU A 159 11.86 63.56 7.91
N LYS A 160 10.63 63.12 7.62
CA LYS A 160 10.07 61.88 8.20
C LYS A 160 10.89 60.65 7.83
N ALA A 161 11.31 60.51 6.57
CA ALA A 161 12.14 59.41 6.11
C ALA A 161 13.53 59.40 6.80
N ILE A 162 14.18 60.56 6.93
CA ILE A 162 15.46 60.71 7.63
C ILE A 162 15.30 60.36 9.12
N LYS A 163 14.20 60.78 9.75
CA LYS A 163 13.89 60.45 11.14
C LYS A 163 13.70 58.95 11.34
N SER A 164 13.06 58.28 10.38
CA SER A 164 12.95 56.80 10.37
C SER A 164 14.26 56.07 10.05
N GLY A 165 15.30 56.76 9.56
CA GLY A 165 16.63 56.18 9.34
C GLY A 165 17.26 55.58 10.60
N SER A 166 17.03 56.22 11.75
CA SER A 166 17.46 55.69 13.06
C SER A 166 16.70 54.42 13.45
N ASP A 167 15.43 54.30 13.04
CA ASP A 167 14.60 53.13 13.33
C ASP A 167 15.05 51.92 12.50
N TYR A 168 15.40 52.11 11.23
CA TYR A 168 15.96 51.03 10.39
C TYR A 168 17.30 50.51 10.95
N VAL A 169 18.16 51.37 11.51
CA VAL A 169 19.40 50.94 12.16
C VAL A 169 19.13 50.16 13.45
N ALA A 170 18.10 50.55 14.21
CA ALA A 170 17.67 49.82 15.39
C ALA A 170 17.11 48.43 15.02
N GLU A 171 16.31 48.34 13.95
CA GLU A 171 15.78 47.09 13.42
C GLU A 171 16.91 46.16 12.94
N MET A 172 17.90 46.67 12.19
CA MET A 172 19.07 45.88 11.80
C MET A 172 19.86 45.32 12.99
N LYS A 173 20.04 46.12 14.06
CA LYS A 173 20.67 45.64 15.30
C LYS A 173 19.82 44.58 15.99
N SER A 174 18.50 44.75 16.00
CA SER A 174 17.57 43.76 16.56
C SER A 174 17.63 42.44 15.79
N VAL A 175 17.61 42.48 14.46
CA VAL A 175 17.75 41.30 13.60
C VAL A 175 19.10 40.62 13.81
N LEU A 176 20.19 41.37 13.94
CA LEU A 176 21.52 40.83 14.24
C LEU A 176 21.56 40.12 15.61
N GLN A 177 20.95 40.74 16.63
CA GLN A 177 20.85 40.15 17.96
C GLN A 177 20.03 38.86 17.94
N GLN A 178 18.83 38.89 17.33
CA GLN A 178 17.97 37.72 17.18
C GLN A 178 18.67 36.59 16.41
N GLY A 179 19.39 36.92 15.34
CA GLY A 179 20.18 35.96 14.58
C GLY A 179 21.28 35.32 15.43
N THR A 180 21.96 36.11 16.26
CA THR A 180 23.01 35.62 17.18
C THR A 180 22.43 34.71 18.27
N GLU A 181 21.30 35.10 18.87
CA GLU A 181 20.60 34.30 19.88
C GLU A 181 20.11 32.97 19.28
N THR A 182 19.55 33.01 18.07
CA THR A 182 19.12 31.82 17.35
C THR A 182 20.30 30.88 17.05
N LEU A 183 21.42 31.41 16.58
CA LEU A 183 22.63 30.60 16.34
C LEU A 183 23.16 29.97 17.62
N ASN A 184 23.20 30.72 18.73
CA ASN A 184 23.61 30.17 20.01
C ASN A 184 22.67 29.07 20.50
N HIS A 185 21.37 29.24 20.32
CA HIS A 185 20.38 28.21 20.65
C HIS A 185 20.59 26.94 19.83
N ILE A 186 20.72 27.06 18.50
CA ILE A 186 20.99 25.93 17.60
C ILE A 186 22.27 25.20 17.99
N VAL A 187 23.33 25.95 18.34
CA VAL A 187 24.60 25.36 18.75
C VAL A 187 24.46 24.60 20.07
N GLU A 188 23.76 25.15 21.06
CA GLU A 188 23.57 24.49 22.36
C GLU A 188 22.64 23.27 22.25
N GLU A 189 21.56 23.36 21.47
CA GLU A 189 20.70 22.21 21.14
C GLU A 189 21.50 21.12 20.44
N GLY A 190 22.30 21.48 19.43
CA GLY A 190 23.16 20.53 18.72
C GLY A 190 24.18 19.84 19.62
N LYS A 191 24.78 20.54 20.59
CA LYS A 191 25.67 19.95 21.60
C LYS A 191 24.94 19.00 22.54
N GLN A 192 23.73 19.36 22.98
CA GLN A 192 22.92 18.51 23.85
C GLN A 192 22.47 17.25 23.13
N ASP A 193 21.99 17.37 21.89
CA ASP A 193 21.57 16.23 21.08
C ASP A 193 22.75 15.29 20.82
N LEU A 194 23.90 15.83 20.42
CA LEU A 194 25.11 15.03 20.24
C LEU A 194 25.51 14.31 21.53
N SER A 195 25.42 14.98 22.68
CA SER A 195 25.73 14.38 23.99
C SER A 195 24.75 13.25 24.36
N ARG A 196 23.45 13.43 24.09
CA ARG A 196 22.43 12.40 24.29
C ARG A 196 22.68 11.21 23.37
N THR A 197 22.95 11.45 22.09
CA THR A 197 23.27 10.41 21.12
C THR A 197 24.52 9.62 21.53
N VAL A 198 25.59 10.30 21.95
CA VAL A 198 26.81 9.64 22.44
C VAL A 198 26.53 8.81 23.70
N ALA A 199 25.74 9.34 24.65
CA ALA A 199 25.38 8.61 25.86
C ALA A 199 24.55 7.35 25.56
N GLN A 200 23.59 7.44 24.63
CA GLN A 200 22.78 6.32 24.17
C GLN A 200 23.64 5.24 23.52
N TYR A 201 24.50 5.60 22.57
CA TYR A 201 25.41 4.64 21.94
C TYR A 201 26.33 3.94 22.94
N ASN A 202 26.89 4.68 23.91
CA ASN A 202 27.72 4.07 24.95
C ASN A 202 26.93 3.08 25.83
N HIS A 203 25.67 3.39 26.12
CA HIS A 203 24.79 2.50 26.88
C HIS A 203 24.48 1.22 26.08
N GLU A 204 24.04 1.35 24.83
CA GLU A 204 23.72 0.21 23.96
C GLU A 204 24.93 -0.72 23.74
N VAL A 205 26.12 -0.13 23.55
CA VAL A 205 27.37 -0.89 23.41
C VAL A 205 27.68 -1.67 24.69
N GLU A 206 27.54 -1.05 25.87
CA GLU A 206 27.82 -1.74 27.13
C GLU A 206 26.77 -2.82 27.42
N GLU A 207 25.48 -2.58 27.15
CA GLU A 207 24.43 -3.60 27.26
C GLU A 207 24.70 -4.81 26.35
N THR A 208 25.04 -4.54 25.07
CA THR A 208 25.37 -5.60 24.10
C THR A 208 26.58 -6.41 24.57
N LYS A 209 27.62 -5.74 25.07
CA LYS A 209 28.82 -6.36 25.62
C LYS A 209 28.49 -7.25 26.83
N GLN A 210 27.69 -6.76 27.77
CA GLN A 210 27.29 -7.53 28.95
C GLN A 210 26.47 -8.76 28.57
N SER A 211 25.52 -8.63 27.63
CA SER A 211 24.72 -9.75 27.12
C SER A 211 25.60 -10.82 26.45
N ALA A 212 26.59 -10.41 25.66
CA ALA A 212 27.54 -11.34 25.04
C ALA A 212 28.39 -12.08 26.08
N ILE A 213 28.91 -11.37 27.10
CA ILE A 213 29.69 -11.97 28.20
C ILE A 213 28.84 -12.99 28.97
N GLN A 214 27.59 -12.64 29.29
CA GLN A 214 26.68 -13.55 30.00
C GLN A 214 26.42 -14.82 29.19
N SER A 215 26.15 -14.68 27.89
CA SER A 215 25.90 -15.81 26.98
C SER A 215 27.11 -16.74 26.92
N ILE A 216 28.31 -16.20 26.70
CA ILE A 216 29.56 -16.98 26.65
C ILE A 216 29.81 -17.69 27.99
N THR A 217 29.58 -17.00 29.11
CA THR A 217 29.78 -17.57 30.44
C THR A 217 28.78 -18.68 30.75
N GLN A 218 27.54 -18.55 30.28
CA GLN A 218 26.51 -19.58 30.41
C GLN A 218 26.86 -20.82 29.57
N THR A 219 27.21 -20.64 28.30
CA THR A 219 27.63 -21.74 27.42
C THR A 219 28.84 -22.47 27.99
N LYS A 220 29.82 -21.74 28.54
CA LYS A 220 30.98 -22.36 29.19
C LYS A 220 30.55 -23.27 30.36
N ARG A 221 29.67 -22.79 31.25
CA ARG A 221 29.16 -23.57 32.39
C ARG A 221 28.44 -24.84 31.92
N GLU A 222 27.61 -24.75 30.89
CA GLU A 222 26.90 -25.91 30.34
C GLU A 222 27.84 -26.96 29.75
N ILE A 223 28.91 -26.54 29.08
CA ILE A 223 29.95 -27.44 28.56
C ILE A 223 30.70 -28.09 29.73
N ASP A 224 31.13 -27.30 30.73
CA ASP A 224 31.85 -27.81 31.89
C ASP A 224 30.99 -28.85 32.65
N GLU A 225 29.70 -28.56 32.89
CA GLU A 225 28.75 -29.50 33.51
C GLU A 225 28.56 -30.78 32.68
N ALA A 226 28.48 -30.68 31.35
CA ALA A 226 28.33 -31.84 30.49
C ALA A 226 29.58 -32.74 30.47
N ILE A 227 30.77 -32.13 30.61
CA ILE A 227 32.04 -32.85 30.78
C ILE A 227 32.07 -33.54 32.14
N GLU A 228 31.72 -32.85 33.23
CA GLU A 228 31.68 -33.43 34.58
C GLU A 228 30.68 -34.60 34.69
N GLN A 229 29.53 -34.46 34.05
CA GLN A 229 28.50 -35.52 33.96
C GLN A 229 28.89 -36.68 33.02
N GLN A 230 30.09 -36.65 32.42
CA GLN A 230 30.58 -37.64 31.46
C GLN A 230 29.61 -37.89 30.29
N LYS A 231 28.84 -36.88 29.88
CA LYS A 231 28.01 -36.94 28.67
C LYS A 231 28.88 -36.95 27.40
N TYR A 232 30.06 -36.35 27.50
CA TYR A 232 31.12 -36.45 26.51
C TYR A 232 32.27 -37.26 27.09
N VAL A 233 32.67 -38.32 26.39
CA VAL A 233 33.80 -39.16 26.76
C VAL A 233 34.76 -39.25 25.57
N SER A 234 36.05 -39.42 25.84
CA SER A 234 37.02 -39.72 24.79
C SER A 234 36.74 -41.10 24.18
N SER A 235 37.26 -41.36 22.98
CA SER A 235 37.17 -42.70 22.36
C SER A 235 37.75 -43.81 23.25
N GLU A 236 38.78 -43.48 24.04
CA GLU A 236 39.42 -44.41 24.98
C GLU A 236 38.52 -44.71 26.20
N GLN A 237 37.88 -43.67 26.75
CA GLN A 237 36.87 -43.82 27.79
C GLN A 237 35.61 -44.56 27.29
N LEU A 238 35.24 -44.39 26.02
CA LEU A 238 34.12 -45.12 25.41
C LEU A 238 34.41 -46.61 25.31
N ASN A 239 35.58 -46.99 24.77
CA ASN A 239 35.98 -48.39 24.65
C ASN A 239 35.98 -49.09 26.01
N SER A 240 36.60 -48.47 27.02
CA SER A 240 36.59 -49.03 28.38
C SER A 240 35.18 -49.18 28.97
N LYS A 241 34.28 -48.21 28.72
CA LYS A 241 32.86 -48.33 29.14
C LYS A 241 32.15 -49.47 28.43
N VAL A 242 32.33 -49.63 27.12
CA VAL A 242 31.69 -50.68 26.30
C VAL A 242 32.23 -52.08 26.65
N ASP A 243 33.54 -52.20 26.86
CA ASP A 243 34.18 -53.47 27.19
C ASP A 243 33.74 -54.02 28.56
N ASN A 244 33.47 -53.12 29.52
CA ASN A 244 32.98 -53.43 30.85
C ASN A 244 31.47 -53.76 30.89
N LEU A 245 30.74 -53.67 29.77
CA LEU A 245 29.33 -54.10 29.72
C LEU A 245 29.23 -55.63 29.68
N GLU A 246 28.27 -56.16 30.42
CA GLU A 246 27.90 -57.58 30.46
C GLU A 246 26.93 -57.92 29.31
N TRP A 247 27.46 -58.05 28.08
CA TRP A 247 26.70 -58.45 26.89
C TRP A 247 27.27 -59.72 26.23
N GLN A 248 26.51 -60.37 25.35
CA GLN A 248 26.94 -61.60 24.68
C GLN A 248 28.01 -61.34 23.60
N LYS A 249 29.27 -61.61 23.92
CA LYS A 249 30.44 -61.38 23.03
C LYS A 249 30.74 -62.53 22.05
N SER A 250 30.03 -63.65 22.13
CA SER A 250 30.24 -64.78 21.21
C SER A 250 29.62 -64.53 19.84
N LYS A 251 30.44 -64.57 18.79
CA LYS A 251 29.97 -64.58 17.40
C LYS A 251 29.08 -65.80 17.12
N LEU A 252 27.98 -65.58 16.40
CA LEU A 252 27.08 -66.63 15.90
C LEU A 252 27.50 -67.12 14.50
N THR A 253 28.10 -66.25 13.70
CA THR A 253 28.58 -66.48 12.34
C THR A 253 30.01 -65.93 12.19
N GLU A 254 30.66 -66.28 11.08
CA GLU A 254 31.86 -65.59 10.61
C GLU A 254 31.53 -64.13 10.22
N ASP A 255 32.56 -63.31 10.05
CA ASP A 255 32.39 -61.90 9.63
C ASP A 255 31.80 -61.76 8.22
N THR A 256 31.87 -62.84 7.43
CA THR A 256 31.24 -62.98 6.12
C THR A 256 29.71 -63.20 6.19
N GLY A 257 29.18 -63.50 7.38
CA GLY A 257 27.79 -63.90 7.58
C GLY A 257 27.55 -65.41 7.40
N GLU A 258 28.57 -66.19 7.07
CA GLU A 258 28.50 -67.65 6.96
C GLU A 258 28.55 -68.34 8.33
N VAL A 259 27.94 -69.52 8.46
CA VAL A 259 28.12 -70.34 9.66
C VAL A 259 29.54 -70.90 9.71
N PHE A 260 30.09 -71.05 10.93
CA PHE A 260 31.43 -71.62 11.10
C PHE A 260 31.50 -73.04 10.54
N SER A 261 32.62 -73.37 9.88
CA SER A 261 32.83 -74.71 9.30
C SER A 261 33.80 -75.56 10.12
N TYR A 262 33.44 -76.83 10.36
CA TYR A 262 34.28 -77.81 11.04
C TYR A 262 34.40 -79.11 10.23
N SER A 263 35.63 -79.61 10.07
CA SER A 263 35.87 -80.88 9.37
C SER A 263 36.06 -82.02 10.36
N TYR A 264 35.53 -83.20 10.02
CA TYR A 264 35.73 -84.45 10.76
C TYR A 264 35.25 -84.42 12.21
N LEU A 265 34.19 -83.66 12.50
CA LEU A 265 33.60 -83.59 13.85
C LEU A 265 33.04 -84.96 14.26
N ASP A 266 33.41 -85.44 15.45
CA ASP A 266 32.80 -86.63 16.06
C ASP A 266 31.51 -86.24 16.79
N LEU A 267 30.37 -86.63 16.22
CA LEU A 267 29.06 -86.34 16.80
C LEU A 267 28.72 -87.19 18.03
N ASN A 268 29.56 -88.16 18.42
CA ASN A 268 29.48 -88.81 19.74
C ASN A 268 30.25 -88.09 20.84
N ASN A 269 31.25 -87.27 20.47
CA ASN A 269 32.02 -86.45 21.41
C ASN A 269 32.14 -84.99 20.94
N PRO A 270 31.02 -84.35 20.52
CA PRO A 270 31.06 -83.03 19.87
C PRO A 270 31.65 -81.95 20.78
N GLU A 271 31.53 -82.10 22.10
CA GLU A 271 32.08 -81.19 23.10
C GLU A 271 33.62 -81.11 23.12
N GLN A 272 34.35 -82.05 22.52
CA GLN A 272 35.80 -81.95 22.36
C GLN A 272 36.20 -80.81 21.42
N THR A 273 35.30 -80.44 20.50
CA THR A 273 35.52 -79.37 19.53
C THR A 273 34.61 -78.17 19.81
N LEU A 274 33.34 -78.41 20.16
CA LEU A 274 32.32 -77.40 20.37
C LEU A 274 32.14 -77.11 21.87
N SER A 275 32.79 -76.03 22.34
CA SER A 275 32.80 -75.69 23.77
C SER A 275 31.55 -74.93 24.25
N LYS A 276 30.77 -74.35 23.34
CA LYS A 276 29.60 -73.49 23.61
C LYS A 276 28.49 -73.71 22.58
N THR A 277 27.31 -73.16 22.85
CA THR A 277 26.21 -73.13 21.87
C THR A 277 26.68 -72.48 20.57
N CYS A 278 26.46 -73.16 19.45
CA CYS A 278 26.86 -72.69 18.12
C CYS A 278 26.03 -73.32 16.99
N PHE A 279 26.10 -72.68 15.83
CA PHE A 279 25.47 -73.12 14.59
C PHE A 279 26.57 -73.25 13.56
N VAL A 280 26.77 -74.48 13.06
CA VAL A 280 27.96 -74.81 12.28
C VAL A 280 27.59 -75.63 11.05
N TYR A 281 28.43 -75.56 10.04
CA TYR A 281 28.44 -76.53 8.95
C TYR A 281 29.54 -77.55 9.22
N VAL A 282 29.22 -78.84 9.13
CA VAL A 282 30.19 -79.91 9.30
C VAL A 282 30.44 -80.63 7.99
N THR A 283 31.70 -80.97 7.73
CA THR A 283 32.11 -81.80 6.59
C THR A 283 32.79 -83.07 7.08
N GLY A 284 32.40 -84.23 6.54
CA GLY A 284 33.02 -85.50 6.91
C GLY A 284 32.82 -85.91 8.37
N ALA A 285 31.70 -85.54 9.00
CA ALA A 285 31.37 -85.90 10.37
C ALA A 285 31.36 -87.42 10.57
N SER A 286 31.69 -87.85 11.79
CA SER A 286 31.54 -89.25 12.22
C SER A 286 30.40 -89.37 13.23
N ASN A 287 29.79 -90.56 13.30
CA ASN A 287 28.67 -90.86 14.20
C ASN A 287 27.41 -90.01 13.97
N GLN A 288 27.22 -89.58 12.71
CA GLN A 288 25.97 -89.00 12.23
C GLN A 288 24.84 -90.04 12.18
N PRO A 289 23.57 -89.62 11.99
CA PRO A 289 22.45 -90.54 11.85
C PRO A 289 22.72 -91.62 10.78
N TYR A 290 22.26 -92.85 11.03
CA TYR A 290 22.48 -93.96 10.11
C TYR A 290 21.86 -93.66 8.73
N GLY A 291 22.64 -93.81 7.66
CA GLY A 291 22.20 -93.54 6.29
C GLY A 291 22.18 -92.05 5.91
N ALA A 292 22.41 -91.12 6.85
CA ALA A 292 22.51 -89.70 6.56
C ALA A 292 23.89 -89.34 5.96
N ASN A 293 23.91 -88.31 5.12
CA ASN A 293 25.14 -87.69 4.62
C ASN A 293 26.02 -87.27 5.82
N ASN A 294 27.34 -87.41 5.69
CA ASN A 294 28.30 -87.01 6.71
C ASN A 294 28.64 -85.52 6.68
N SER A 295 28.11 -84.77 5.73
CA SER A 295 28.21 -83.31 5.67
C SER A 295 26.83 -82.70 5.86
N GLY A 296 26.72 -81.56 6.53
CA GLY A 296 25.42 -80.94 6.81
C GLY A 296 25.48 -79.82 7.86
N PHE A 297 24.33 -79.21 8.13
CA PHE A 297 24.21 -78.21 9.20
C PHE A 297 23.99 -78.89 10.56
N LEU A 298 24.69 -78.37 11.57
CA LEU A 298 24.57 -78.82 12.96
C LEU A 298 24.22 -77.64 13.86
N PHE A 299 23.11 -77.78 14.58
CA PHE A 299 22.75 -76.87 15.66
C PHE A 299 23.12 -77.54 16.98
N PHE A 300 24.06 -76.95 17.71
CA PHE A 300 24.58 -77.47 18.96
C PHE A 300 24.15 -76.56 20.10
N TYR A 301 23.22 -77.04 20.93
CA TYR A 301 22.67 -76.30 22.07
C TYR A 301 23.25 -76.83 23.37
N LYS A 302 24.08 -76.02 24.04
CA LYS A 302 24.73 -76.40 25.29
C LYS A 302 24.17 -75.60 26.46
N HIS A 303 23.48 -76.29 27.37
CA HIS A 303 23.09 -75.70 28.66
C HIS A 303 24.24 -75.83 29.67
N ASN A 304 24.80 -77.04 29.81
CA ASN A 304 25.98 -77.34 30.62
C ASN A 304 26.74 -78.56 30.02
N TYR A 305 27.70 -79.14 30.74
CA TYR A 305 28.47 -80.30 30.25
C TYR A 305 27.63 -81.59 30.08
N ASN A 306 26.58 -81.75 30.88
CA ASN A 306 25.74 -82.94 30.95
C ASN A 306 24.48 -82.86 30.08
N ASP A 307 23.98 -81.64 29.85
CA ASP A 307 22.71 -81.39 29.18
C ASP A 307 22.94 -80.58 27.90
N ILE A 308 22.88 -81.29 26.77
CA ILE A 308 23.19 -80.77 25.44
C ILE A 308 22.15 -81.31 24.46
N LYS A 309 21.73 -80.50 23.49
CA LYS A 309 20.88 -80.96 22.38
C LYS A 309 21.58 -80.72 21.05
N MET A 310 21.44 -81.66 20.14
CA MET A 310 21.90 -81.52 18.77
C MET A 310 20.75 -81.73 17.79
N GLU A 311 20.75 -80.90 16.76
CA GLU A 311 19.97 -81.08 15.55
C GLU A 311 20.91 -81.15 14.37
N TYR A 312 20.77 -82.19 13.55
CA TYR A 312 21.60 -82.43 12.37
C TYR A 312 20.72 -82.47 11.11
N ARG A 313 21.09 -81.63 10.14
CA ARG A 313 20.46 -81.53 8.83
C ARG A 313 21.48 -81.95 7.77
N PRO A 314 21.50 -83.23 7.36
CA PRO A 314 22.44 -83.72 6.37
C PRO A 314 22.30 -82.98 5.03
N ALA A 315 23.39 -82.86 4.29
CA ALA A 315 23.40 -82.30 2.96
C ALA A 315 22.70 -83.24 1.97
N ASN A 316 22.00 -82.64 1.01
CA ASN A 316 21.24 -83.32 -0.06
C ASN A 316 20.02 -84.12 0.43
N ASP A 317 19.51 -83.85 1.63
CA ASP A 317 18.28 -84.43 2.17
C ASP A 317 17.57 -83.38 3.05
N ASP A 318 16.23 -83.37 3.06
CA ASP A 318 15.41 -82.43 3.85
C ASP A 318 15.09 -82.97 5.26
N LYS A 319 15.61 -84.17 5.59
CA LYS A 319 15.44 -84.76 6.91
C LYS A 319 16.11 -83.94 8.00
N VAL A 320 15.45 -83.90 9.15
CA VAL A 320 15.98 -83.31 10.37
C VAL A 320 16.08 -84.38 11.46
N TYR A 321 17.29 -84.57 11.97
CA TYR A 321 17.58 -85.51 13.03
C TYR A 321 17.88 -84.78 14.33
N TYR A 322 17.37 -85.29 15.45
CA TYR A 322 17.67 -84.78 16.77
C TYR A 322 18.25 -85.86 17.67
N ARG A 323 19.10 -85.44 18.61
CA ARG A 323 19.51 -86.22 19.76
C ARG A 323 19.80 -85.30 20.93
N SER A 324 19.76 -85.86 22.13
CA SER A 324 20.07 -85.13 23.36
C SER A 324 21.08 -85.90 24.19
N LYS A 325 21.98 -85.16 24.84
CA LYS A 325 22.78 -85.62 25.96
C LYS A 325 21.99 -85.29 27.22
N ASN A 326 21.66 -86.30 28.00
CA ASN A 326 20.97 -86.14 29.27
C ASN A 326 21.83 -86.76 30.38
N SER A 327 22.11 -85.99 31.43
CA SER A 327 22.92 -86.48 32.57
C SER A 327 24.27 -87.09 32.14
N GLY A 328 24.90 -86.53 31.11
CA GLY A 328 26.22 -86.96 30.65
C GLY A 328 26.23 -88.03 29.54
N TYR A 329 25.08 -88.58 29.16
CA TYR A 329 24.98 -89.64 28.16
C TYR A 329 24.20 -89.21 26.92
N TRP A 330 24.78 -89.46 25.75
CA TRP A 330 24.11 -89.21 24.48
C TRP A 330 23.08 -90.29 24.15
N GLY A 331 21.86 -89.85 23.85
CA GLY A 331 20.82 -90.71 23.27
C GLY A 331 21.04 -90.96 21.77
N SER A 332 20.27 -91.90 21.22
CA SER A 332 20.25 -92.20 19.79
C SER A 332 19.68 -91.04 18.98
N TRP A 333 20.07 -90.97 17.71
CA TRP A 333 19.45 -90.09 16.72
C TRP A 333 18.00 -90.50 16.46
N THR A 334 17.13 -89.51 16.37
CA THR A 334 15.72 -89.69 16.00
C THR A 334 15.39 -88.75 14.84
N GLU A 335 14.73 -89.26 13.81
CA GLU A 335 14.24 -88.49 12.66
C GLU A 335 12.89 -87.83 13.01
N THR A 336 12.64 -86.62 12.51
CA THR A 336 11.31 -85.99 12.57
C THR A 336 10.47 -86.45 11.37
N HIS A 337 9.30 -87.07 11.62
CA HIS A 337 8.33 -87.41 10.57
C HIS A 337 7.19 -86.39 10.51
N GLU A 338 6.77 -86.01 9.29
CA GLU A 338 5.71 -85.04 8.95
C GLU A 338 4.26 -85.58 9.11
N ASP A 339 4.00 -86.60 9.95
CA ASP A 339 2.72 -87.32 9.97
C ASP A 339 1.53 -86.62 10.67
N ASN A 340 1.48 -85.28 10.70
CA ASN A 340 0.36 -84.53 11.31
C ASN A 340 -0.32 -83.57 10.32
N GLN A 341 -0.85 -84.08 9.21
CA GLN A 341 -1.84 -83.33 8.43
C GLN A 341 -3.23 -83.48 9.10
N PRO A 342 -3.86 -82.40 9.61
CA PRO A 342 -5.15 -82.51 10.28
C PRO A 342 -6.25 -82.92 9.29
N ASN A 343 -7.04 -83.93 9.66
CA ASN A 343 -8.22 -84.36 8.90
C ASN A 343 -9.32 -83.28 8.98
N ILE A 344 -9.39 -82.45 7.94
CA ILE A 344 -10.35 -81.33 7.79
C ILE A 344 -11.81 -81.80 7.97
N ASP A 345 -12.14 -83.06 7.64
CA ASP A 345 -13.51 -83.57 7.72
C ASP A 345 -14.05 -83.70 9.15
N SER A 346 -13.14 -83.77 10.13
CA SER A 346 -13.45 -83.86 11.57
C SER A 346 -13.68 -82.52 12.25
N LEU A 347 -13.46 -81.40 11.56
CA LEU A 347 -13.59 -80.07 12.15
C LEU A 347 -15.05 -79.57 12.15
N ASN A 348 -15.45 -78.93 13.25
CA ASN A 348 -16.71 -78.18 13.36
C ASN A 348 -16.60 -76.82 12.66
N ILE A 349 -16.49 -76.85 11.32
CA ILE A 349 -16.43 -75.66 10.47
C ILE A 349 -17.74 -75.45 9.70
N GLN A 350 -17.97 -74.24 9.18
CA GLN A 350 -19.08 -73.93 8.30
C GLN A 350 -18.94 -74.72 6.97
N LYS A 351 -19.79 -75.74 6.76
CA LYS A 351 -19.76 -76.62 5.58
C LYS A 351 -20.71 -76.18 4.46
N TYR A 352 -21.69 -75.32 4.73
CA TYR A 352 -22.64 -74.84 3.73
C TYR A 352 -22.06 -73.68 2.92
N LYS A 353 -22.15 -73.79 1.60
CA LYS A 353 -21.67 -72.78 0.65
C LYS A 353 -22.56 -71.53 0.70
N LEU A 354 -21.97 -70.36 0.94
CA LEU A 354 -22.67 -69.07 0.81
C LEU A 354 -22.64 -68.56 -0.63
N THR A 355 -21.66 -69.00 -1.43
CA THR A 355 -21.43 -68.71 -2.85
C THR A 355 -21.03 -69.99 -3.58
N GLU A 356 -21.02 -69.97 -4.91
CA GLU A 356 -20.37 -71.02 -5.71
C GLU A 356 -18.86 -71.08 -5.44
N ASP A 357 -18.19 -72.18 -5.80
CA ASP A 357 -16.73 -72.35 -5.65
C ASP A 357 -15.92 -71.32 -6.46
N THR A 358 -16.56 -70.72 -7.46
CA THR A 358 -16.00 -69.63 -8.26
C THR A 358 -16.03 -68.27 -7.56
N GLY A 359 -16.59 -68.19 -6.34
CA GLY A 359 -16.86 -66.95 -5.62
C GLY A 359 -18.10 -66.18 -6.12
N ARG A 360 -18.81 -66.70 -7.13
CA ARG A 360 -20.05 -66.10 -7.64
C ARG A 360 -21.24 -66.40 -6.73
N ALA A 361 -22.21 -65.49 -6.68
CA ALA A 361 -23.50 -65.79 -6.05
C ALA A 361 -24.16 -67.01 -6.69
N GLN A 362 -24.88 -67.79 -5.88
CA GLN A 362 -25.57 -69.00 -6.32
C GLN A 362 -26.69 -68.67 -7.31
N SER A 363 -26.82 -69.45 -8.38
CA SER A 363 -27.80 -69.14 -9.43
C SER A 363 -29.19 -69.64 -9.08
N LEU A 364 -30.20 -68.77 -9.15
CA LEU A 364 -31.61 -69.13 -9.08
C LEU A 364 -32.29 -68.72 -10.39
N TRP A 365 -33.05 -69.66 -10.97
CA TRP A 365 -33.79 -69.44 -12.22
C TRP A 365 -35.28 -69.54 -11.98
N TYR A 366 -36.06 -68.63 -12.58
CA TYR A 366 -37.53 -68.66 -12.52
C TYR A 366 -38.12 -68.63 -11.11
N THR A 367 -37.47 -67.94 -10.17
CA THR A 367 -37.94 -67.87 -8.78
C THR A 367 -39.21 -67.05 -8.67
N ASN A 368 -40.27 -67.67 -8.17
CA ASN A 368 -41.53 -67.00 -7.86
C ASN A 368 -41.56 -66.54 -6.40
N PHE A 369 -41.49 -65.24 -6.15
CA PHE A 369 -41.49 -64.66 -4.81
C PHE A 369 -42.86 -64.67 -4.10
N ALA A 370 -43.92 -65.15 -4.77
CA ALA A 370 -45.20 -65.46 -4.13
C ALA A 370 -45.29 -66.93 -3.66
N ASP A 371 -44.40 -67.80 -4.13
CA ASP A 371 -44.35 -69.20 -3.69
C ASP A 371 -43.60 -69.28 -2.35
N THR A 372 -44.39 -69.33 -1.27
CA THR A 372 -43.89 -69.41 0.10
C THR A 372 -43.10 -70.69 0.37
N GLY A 373 -43.39 -71.80 -0.32
CA GLY A 373 -42.64 -73.05 -0.21
C GLY A 373 -41.23 -72.89 -0.76
N THR A 374 -41.12 -72.35 -1.97
CA THR A 374 -39.82 -72.05 -2.61
C THR A 374 -38.98 -71.11 -1.72
N LEU A 375 -39.56 -70.01 -1.22
CA LEU A 375 -38.81 -69.07 -0.37
C LEU A 375 -38.36 -69.67 0.97
N SER A 376 -39.17 -70.55 1.54
CA SER A 376 -38.83 -71.22 2.80
C SER A 376 -37.72 -72.25 2.61
N SER A 377 -37.65 -72.87 1.43
CA SER A 377 -36.64 -73.89 1.09
C SER A 377 -35.24 -73.32 0.75
N LEU A 378 -35.12 -72.03 0.46
CA LEU A 378 -33.82 -71.40 0.21
C LEU A 378 -32.97 -71.45 1.48
N ASN A 379 -31.69 -71.82 1.36
CA ASN A 379 -30.76 -71.80 2.49
C ASN A 379 -30.19 -70.39 2.70
N ALA A 380 -29.44 -70.19 3.80
CA ALA A 380 -28.70 -68.95 3.99
C ALA A 380 -27.60 -68.83 2.93
N GLY A 381 -27.51 -67.68 2.26
CA GLY A 381 -26.56 -67.50 1.18
C GLY A 381 -26.78 -66.26 0.33
N LEU A 382 -25.88 -66.07 -0.63
CA LEU A 382 -25.91 -65.04 -1.65
C LEU A 382 -26.36 -65.67 -2.96
N TYR A 383 -27.44 -65.15 -3.54
CA TYR A 383 -27.99 -65.66 -4.80
C TYR A 383 -28.08 -64.57 -5.86
N PHE A 384 -28.04 -64.99 -7.12
CA PHE A 384 -28.40 -64.19 -8.27
C PHE A 384 -29.62 -64.82 -8.94
N VAL A 385 -30.72 -64.07 -9.01
CA VAL A 385 -31.98 -64.54 -9.56
C VAL A 385 -32.13 -64.05 -11.00
N SER A 386 -32.43 -64.96 -11.92
CA SER A 386 -32.79 -64.68 -13.31
C SER A 386 -34.25 -65.05 -13.58
N ASN A 387 -35.00 -64.16 -14.23
CA ASN A 387 -36.42 -64.32 -14.55
C ASN A 387 -37.32 -64.47 -13.30
N ALA A 388 -37.17 -63.60 -12.30
CA ALA A 388 -38.02 -63.63 -11.12
C ALA A 388 -39.50 -63.36 -11.47
N GLN A 389 -40.41 -63.92 -10.66
CA GLN A 389 -41.84 -63.60 -10.69
C GLN A 389 -42.26 -63.00 -9.35
N ASN A 390 -43.28 -62.15 -9.34
CA ASN A 390 -43.78 -61.47 -8.13
C ASN A 390 -42.70 -60.68 -7.37
N TYR A 391 -41.72 -60.15 -8.11
CA TYR A 391 -40.71 -59.22 -7.60
C TYR A 391 -41.32 -57.81 -7.41
N PRO A 392 -40.64 -56.89 -6.69
CA PRO A 392 -41.15 -55.54 -6.45
C PRO A 392 -41.52 -54.81 -7.75
N LYS A 393 -42.75 -54.28 -7.83
CA LYS A 393 -43.25 -53.60 -9.04
C LYS A 393 -42.35 -52.41 -9.44
N GLY A 394 -42.15 -52.23 -10.75
CA GLY A 394 -41.31 -51.14 -11.28
C GLY A 394 -39.81 -51.38 -11.17
N THR A 395 -39.38 -52.60 -10.84
CA THR A 395 -37.97 -53.00 -10.80
C THR A 395 -37.65 -54.05 -11.86
N SER A 396 -36.37 -54.43 -11.97
CA SER A 396 -35.93 -55.53 -12.83
C SER A 396 -36.33 -56.89 -12.24
N GLU A 397 -36.66 -57.87 -13.10
CA GLU A 397 -36.85 -59.29 -12.74
C GLU A 397 -35.53 -60.02 -12.43
N LYS A 398 -34.38 -59.40 -12.75
CA LYS A 398 -33.03 -59.86 -12.41
C LYS A 398 -32.48 -59.09 -11.22
N GLY A 399 -31.84 -59.78 -10.29
CA GLY A 399 -31.28 -59.13 -9.12
C GLY A 399 -30.52 -60.08 -8.19
N PHE A 400 -29.88 -59.48 -7.21
CA PHE A 400 -29.18 -60.19 -6.15
C PHE A 400 -30.12 -60.43 -4.98
N LEU A 401 -30.04 -61.63 -4.40
CA LEU A 401 -30.78 -62.02 -3.21
C LEU A 401 -29.79 -62.29 -2.08
N VAL A 402 -30.12 -61.83 -0.88
CA VAL A 402 -29.47 -62.29 0.35
C VAL A 402 -30.50 -62.97 1.21
N VAL A 403 -30.26 -64.22 1.55
CA VAL A 403 -31.15 -65.01 2.42
C VAL A 403 -30.49 -65.16 3.78
N TYR A 404 -31.18 -64.68 4.80
CA TYR A 404 -30.82 -64.87 6.21
C TYR A 404 -31.75 -65.92 6.82
N LYS A 405 -31.16 -66.86 7.57
CA LYS A 405 -31.87 -67.91 8.29
C LYS A 405 -31.60 -67.84 9.79
N ALA A 406 -32.68 -67.86 10.56
CA ALA A 406 -32.76 -68.11 11.99
C ALA A 406 -34.11 -68.84 12.23
N ASP A 407 -34.64 -68.82 13.45
CA ASP A 407 -36.04 -69.24 13.72
C ASP A 407 -37.07 -68.43 12.90
N ILE A 408 -36.65 -67.26 12.38
CA ILE A 408 -37.32 -66.47 11.34
C ILE A 408 -36.43 -66.40 10.09
N SER A 409 -37.03 -66.17 8.92
CA SER A 409 -36.27 -65.96 7.67
C SER A 409 -36.41 -64.52 7.18
N ARG A 410 -35.35 -63.98 6.60
CA ARG A 410 -35.36 -62.66 5.95
C ARG A 410 -34.73 -62.77 4.58
N ILE A 411 -35.37 -62.14 3.60
CA ILE A 411 -34.89 -62.10 2.22
C ILE A 411 -34.74 -60.64 1.81
N GLU A 412 -33.55 -60.27 1.33
CA GLU A 412 -33.28 -58.98 0.71
C GLU A 412 -33.12 -59.15 -0.79
N TYR A 413 -33.92 -58.44 -1.58
CA TYR A 413 -33.82 -58.38 -3.03
C TYR A 413 -33.27 -57.03 -3.49
N LYS A 414 -32.20 -57.07 -4.26
CA LYS A 414 -31.51 -55.91 -4.85
C LYS A 414 -31.56 -56.04 -6.37
N PRO A 415 -32.47 -55.35 -7.08
CA PRO A 415 -32.53 -55.40 -8.54
C PRO A 415 -31.17 -55.00 -9.13
N TYR A 416 -30.69 -55.70 -10.16
CA TYR A 416 -29.31 -55.48 -10.66
C TYR A 416 -29.05 -54.07 -11.19
N ASN A 417 -30.11 -53.35 -11.55
CA ASN A 417 -30.10 -52.03 -12.17
C ASN A 417 -30.66 -50.93 -11.26
N SER A 418 -30.74 -51.17 -9.94
CA SER A 418 -31.27 -50.21 -8.97
C SER A 418 -30.41 -50.17 -7.71
N SER A 419 -30.29 -49.00 -7.09
CA SER A 419 -29.70 -48.87 -5.75
C SER A 419 -30.63 -49.37 -4.64
N LYS A 420 -31.93 -49.51 -4.94
CA LYS A 420 -32.95 -49.85 -3.95
C LYS A 420 -32.78 -51.26 -3.41
N THR A 421 -33.10 -51.41 -2.14
CA THR A 421 -33.19 -52.72 -1.47
C THR A 421 -34.62 -52.97 -1.01
N TYR A 422 -35.17 -54.12 -1.38
CA TYR A 422 -36.49 -54.56 -0.96
C TYR A 422 -36.37 -55.75 -0.02
N VAL A 423 -37.21 -55.80 1.00
CA VAL A 423 -37.13 -56.81 2.05
C VAL A 423 -38.44 -57.56 2.20
N LYS A 424 -38.32 -58.87 2.41
CA LYS A 424 -39.39 -59.78 2.83
C LYS A 424 -39.01 -60.42 4.16
N TYR A 425 -39.96 -60.52 5.08
CA TYR A 425 -39.81 -61.20 6.36
C TYR A 425 -40.73 -62.41 6.43
N TYR A 426 -40.23 -63.51 6.99
CA TYR A 426 -41.05 -64.66 7.37
C TYR A 426 -41.31 -64.60 8.87
N GLN A 427 -42.54 -64.26 9.25
CA GLN A 427 -42.99 -64.16 10.64
C GLN A 427 -44.42 -64.70 10.74
N GLY A 428 -44.75 -65.41 11.82
CA GLY A 428 -46.11 -65.93 12.04
C GLY A 428 -46.60 -66.88 10.94
N TYR A 429 -45.71 -67.77 10.46
CA TYR A 429 -45.98 -68.75 9.38
C TYR A 429 -46.30 -68.17 8.00
N ASN A 430 -46.09 -66.87 7.79
CA ASN A 430 -46.37 -66.22 6.51
C ASN A 430 -45.22 -65.29 6.09
N TRP A 431 -45.08 -65.11 4.77
CA TRP A 431 -44.16 -64.12 4.21
C TRP A 431 -44.87 -62.77 4.08
N SER A 432 -44.21 -61.70 4.48
CA SER A 432 -44.69 -60.33 4.25
C SER A 432 -44.77 -60.01 2.75
N GLU A 433 -45.45 -58.91 2.40
CA GLU A 433 -45.25 -58.23 1.13
C GLU A 433 -43.84 -57.58 1.07
N TRP A 434 -43.44 -57.13 -0.12
CA TRP A 434 -42.18 -56.42 -0.32
C TRP A 434 -42.21 -55.04 0.35
N LEU A 435 -41.18 -54.74 1.13
CA LEU A 435 -40.97 -53.44 1.77
C LEU A 435 -39.73 -52.75 1.16
N ASP A 436 -39.85 -51.50 0.72
CA ASP A 436 -38.70 -50.69 0.24
C ASP A 436 -37.93 -50.15 1.47
N LEU A 437 -36.68 -50.59 1.64
CA LEU A 437 -35.86 -50.27 2.81
C LEU A 437 -35.42 -48.80 2.84
N GLU A 438 -35.37 -48.13 1.69
CA GLU A 438 -34.97 -46.70 1.59
C GLU A 438 -36.17 -45.74 1.74
N ALA A 439 -37.40 -46.25 1.68
CA ALA A 439 -38.60 -45.43 1.88
C ALA A 439 -38.83 -45.03 3.35
N GLN A 440 -38.01 -45.53 4.28
CA GLN A 440 -38.07 -45.19 5.70
C GLN A 440 -36.82 -44.38 6.12
N GLU A 441 -37.05 -43.07 6.33
CA GLU A 441 -36.21 -42.07 7.01
C GLU A 441 -34.81 -41.70 6.45
N THR A 442 -34.72 -40.52 5.81
CA THR A 442 -33.73 -39.45 6.09
C THR A 442 -34.07 -38.20 5.26
N GLN A 443 -34.48 -37.09 5.90
CA GLN A 443 -34.54 -35.80 5.23
C GLN A 443 -33.10 -35.34 4.91
N LYS A 444 -32.79 -35.21 3.62
CA LYS A 444 -31.49 -34.75 3.13
C LYS A 444 -31.11 -33.41 3.80
N PRO A 445 -29.86 -33.25 4.28
CA PRO A 445 -29.40 -31.97 4.82
C PRO A 445 -29.50 -30.87 3.75
N SER A 446 -29.93 -29.67 4.15
CA SER A 446 -30.08 -28.52 3.27
C SER A 446 -29.36 -27.30 3.83
N ASP A 447 -28.75 -26.50 2.95
CA ASP A 447 -28.01 -25.30 3.29
C ASP A 447 -28.28 -24.25 2.23
N THR A 448 -28.80 -23.09 2.64
CA THR A 448 -29.14 -22.02 1.71
C THR A 448 -27.93 -21.21 1.25
N GLY A 449 -26.76 -21.39 1.86
CA GLY A 449 -25.66 -20.44 1.77
C GLY A 449 -26.01 -19.09 2.40
N TRP A 450 -25.09 -18.12 2.28
CA TRP A 450 -25.33 -16.75 2.73
C TRP A 450 -26.20 -15.99 1.73
N ILE A 451 -27.38 -15.57 2.16
CA ILE A 451 -28.34 -14.79 1.37
C ILE A 451 -28.31 -13.34 1.87
N PRO A 452 -28.21 -12.33 0.97
CA PRO A 452 -28.27 -10.92 1.35
C PRO A 452 -29.54 -10.57 2.12
N LEU A 453 -29.39 -9.82 3.20
CA LEU A 453 -30.48 -9.33 4.03
C LEU A 453 -30.91 -7.96 3.51
N GLN A 454 -32.19 -7.83 3.15
CA GLN A 454 -32.76 -6.55 2.73
C GLN A 454 -32.97 -5.65 3.96
N LEU A 455 -32.35 -4.46 3.94
CA LEU A 455 -32.45 -3.48 5.00
C LEU A 455 -33.65 -2.54 4.77
N TRP A 456 -34.27 -2.11 5.87
CA TRP A 456 -35.49 -1.30 5.89
C TRP A 456 -35.26 0.02 6.65
N ASN A 457 -36.24 0.92 6.60
CA ASN A 457 -36.29 2.16 7.39
C ASN A 457 -35.03 3.05 7.28
N GLY A 458 -34.39 3.04 6.11
CA GLY A 458 -33.19 3.84 5.84
C GLY A 458 -31.91 3.33 6.53
N VAL A 459 -31.96 2.17 7.17
CA VAL A 459 -30.78 1.50 7.75
C VAL A 459 -29.84 1.09 6.64
N GLN A 460 -28.54 1.25 6.90
CA GLN A 460 -27.48 0.98 5.91
C GLN A 460 -26.49 -0.02 6.48
N SER A 461 -25.79 -0.72 5.57
CA SER A 461 -24.58 -1.46 5.92
C SER A 461 -23.54 -0.48 6.49
N TYR A 462 -22.87 -0.84 7.58
CA TYR A 462 -21.89 0.04 8.22
C TYR A 462 -20.71 0.37 7.27
N ASN A 463 -20.25 -0.67 6.58
CA ASN A 463 -19.16 -0.72 5.60
C ASN A 463 -19.66 -1.41 4.31
N ASP A 464 -18.79 -1.60 3.32
CA ASP A 464 -19.16 -2.12 1.98
C ASP A 464 -19.64 -3.59 1.98
N THR A 465 -19.61 -4.27 3.14
CA THR A 465 -20.11 -5.64 3.29
C THR A 465 -21.60 -5.67 3.57
N GLN A 466 -22.40 -6.22 2.65
CA GLN A 466 -23.84 -6.38 2.83
C GLN A 466 -24.16 -7.40 3.95
N PRO A 467 -25.01 -7.04 4.92
CA PRO A 467 -25.56 -7.99 5.89
C PRO A 467 -26.29 -9.16 5.22
N CYS A 468 -26.20 -10.35 5.78
CA CYS A 468 -26.74 -11.58 5.22
C CYS A 468 -27.25 -12.55 6.30
N TYR A 469 -28.00 -13.55 5.87
CA TYR A 469 -28.47 -14.65 6.71
C TYR A 469 -28.23 -16.01 6.02
N ARG A 470 -28.20 -17.10 6.80
CA ARG A 470 -28.04 -18.47 6.30
C ARG A 470 -28.90 -19.43 7.10
N LEU A 471 -29.56 -20.35 6.42
CA LEU A 471 -30.38 -21.41 7.01
C LEU A 471 -29.73 -22.77 6.73
N ILE A 472 -29.51 -23.55 7.78
CA ILE A 472 -28.97 -24.91 7.68
C ILE A 472 -29.94 -25.86 8.36
N THR A 473 -30.37 -26.91 7.66
CA THR A 473 -31.16 -28.01 8.23
C THR A 473 -30.35 -29.30 8.13
N ASN A 474 -30.14 -29.96 9.27
CA ASN A 474 -29.45 -31.24 9.35
C ASN A 474 -30.24 -32.18 10.26
N ASN A 475 -30.71 -33.30 9.73
CA ASN A 475 -31.48 -34.31 10.45
C ASN A 475 -32.65 -33.71 11.26
N GLY A 476 -33.41 -32.79 10.65
CA GLY A 476 -34.56 -32.13 11.27
C GLY A 476 -34.23 -30.92 12.17
N ASN A 477 -32.96 -30.73 12.56
CA ASN A 477 -32.54 -29.54 13.32
C ASN A 477 -32.22 -28.39 12.37
N THR A 478 -32.89 -27.24 12.55
CA THR A 478 -32.68 -26.05 11.72
C THR A 478 -32.00 -24.94 12.51
N THR A 479 -30.97 -24.33 11.92
CA THR A 479 -30.28 -23.17 12.49
C THR A 479 -30.33 -21.99 11.53
N LEU A 480 -30.53 -20.81 12.09
CA LEU A 480 -30.45 -19.53 11.40
C LEU A 480 -29.26 -18.74 11.93
N SER A 481 -28.38 -18.33 11.01
CA SER A 481 -27.28 -17.43 11.30
C SER A 481 -27.51 -16.06 10.65
N LEU A 482 -27.28 -14.98 11.38
CA LEU A 482 -27.22 -13.61 10.88
C LEU A 482 -25.76 -13.11 10.94
N LYS A 483 -25.35 -12.37 9.92
CA LYS A 483 -24.00 -11.81 9.80
C LYS A 483 -24.06 -10.42 9.17
N GLY A 484 -23.49 -9.42 9.82
CA GLY A 484 -23.38 -8.07 9.25
C GLY A 484 -23.33 -6.97 10.30
N GLU A 485 -23.04 -5.77 9.82
CA GLU A 485 -22.88 -4.55 10.61
C GLU A 485 -23.72 -3.44 9.99
N LEU A 486 -24.43 -2.69 10.83
CA LEU A 486 -25.41 -1.69 10.43
C LEU A 486 -25.02 -0.30 10.93
N LYS A 487 -25.50 0.73 10.24
CA LYS A 487 -25.47 2.13 10.64
C LYS A 487 -26.79 2.82 10.31
N ASN A 488 -26.89 4.09 10.67
CA ASN A 488 -28.07 4.92 10.46
C ASN A 488 -29.31 4.46 11.25
N ILE A 489 -29.08 3.94 12.47
CA ILE A 489 -30.14 3.64 13.43
C ILE A 489 -30.11 4.72 14.50
N THR A 490 -31.05 5.67 14.45
CA THR A 490 -31.07 6.85 15.33
C THR A 490 -32.20 6.84 16.36
N ASN A 491 -33.07 5.83 16.34
CA ASN A 491 -34.22 5.69 17.23
C ASN A 491 -34.29 4.30 17.85
N TYR A 492 -34.82 4.21 19.06
CA TYR A 492 -35.23 2.94 19.66
C TYR A 492 -36.36 2.27 18.86
N ASP A 493 -36.55 0.98 19.07
CA ASP A 493 -37.59 0.18 18.41
C ASP A 493 -37.58 0.22 16.86
N THR A 494 -36.39 0.36 16.27
CA THR A 494 -36.24 0.41 14.82
C THR A 494 -36.18 -0.99 14.22
N VAL A 495 -37.12 -1.32 13.32
CA VAL A 495 -37.03 -2.53 12.47
C VAL A 495 -35.99 -2.30 11.39
N VAL A 496 -34.98 -3.15 11.32
CA VAL A 496 -33.82 -2.98 10.41
C VAL A 496 -33.90 -3.88 9.19
N ALA A 497 -34.58 -5.04 9.31
CA ALA A 497 -34.70 -6.02 8.25
C ALA A 497 -35.88 -6.97 8.52
N SER A 498 -36.27 -7.74 7.50
CA SER A 498 -37.24 -8.83 7.63
C SER A 498 -36.76 -10.10 6.92
N LEU A 499 -37.07 -11.25 7.51
CA LEU A 499 -36.78 -12.56 6.97
C LEU A 499 -37.98 -13.09 6.16
N PRO A 500 -37.75 -13.80 5.05
CA PRO A 500 -38.82 -14.29 4.20
C PRO A 500 -39.56 -15.50 4.82
N SER A 501 -40.76 -15.79 4.28
CA SER A 501 -41.68 -16.82 4.81
C SER A 501 -41.10 -18.24 4.81
N ASN A 502 -40.19 -18.54 3.90
CA ASN A 502 -39.47 -19.82 3.87
C ASN A 502 -38.51 -19.99 5.06
N VAL A 503 -38.15 -18.91 5.77
CA VAL A 503 -37.39 -18.93 7.02
C VAL A 503 -38.34 -18.86 8.22
N THR A 504 -39.29 -17.93 8.22
CA THR A 504 -40.16 -17.70 9.40
C THR A 504 -41.11 -18.84 9.71
N ARG A 505 -41.39 -19.74 8.75
CA ARG A 505 -42.14 -20.98 8.98
C ARG A 505 -41.53 -21.90 10.03
N TYR A 506 -40.25 -21.72 10.34
CA TYR A 506 -39.55 -22.48 11.38
C TYR A 506 -39.61 -21.79 12.76
N PHE A 507 -40.10 -20.56 12.88
CA PHE A 507 -40.12 -19.84 14.15
C PHE A 507 -41.32 -20.23 15.02
N ASP A 508 -41.06 -20.67 16.25
CA ASP A 508 -42.09 -20.96 17.24
C ASP A 508 -42.37 -19.75 18.17
N ARG A 509 -41.39 -18.85 18.33
CA ARG A 509 -41.40 -17.69 19.24
C ARG A 509 -40.56 -16.52 18.72
N ASP A 510 -40.46 -15.46 19.51
CA ASP A 510 -39.52 -14.35 19.30
C ASP A 510 -38.15 -14.70 19.89
N TYR A 511 -37.07 -14.36 19.18
CA TYR A 511 -35.69 -14.62 19.61
C TYR A 511 -34.99 -13.30 19.93
N ALA A 512 -34.57 -13.12 21.18
CA ALA A 512 -33.87 -11.92 21.63
C ALA A 512 -32.36 -12.18 21.80
N PHE A 513 -31.54 -11.18 21.48
CA PHE A 513 -30.09 -11.25 21.68
C PHE A 513 -29.48 -9.87 21.94
N VAL A 514 -28.23 -9.84 22.42
CA VAL A 514 -27.50 -8.60 22.72
C VAL A 514 -26.17 -8.57 21.97
N GLN A 515 -25.73 -7.37 21.60
CA GLN A 515 -24.47 -7.14 20.90
C GLN A 515 -23.80 -5.86 21.39
N ASN A 516 -22.47 -5.85 21.44
CA ASN A 516 -21.70 -4.62 21.68
C ASN A 516 -21.87 -3.65 20.50
N THR A 517 -21.83 -2.34 20.77
CA THR A 517 -21.94 -1.28 19.76
C THR A 517 -20.92 -0.16 20.06
N SER A 518 -20.95 0.95 19.32
CA SER A 518 -19.98 2.05 19.41
C SER A 518 -19.77 2.54 20.85
N VAL A 519 -18.51 2.75 21.24
CA VAL A 519 -18.16 3.36 22.52
C VAL A 519 -18.64 4.81 22.56
N LYS A 520 -19.30 5.20 23.65
CA LYS A 520 -19.84 6.54 23.87
C LYS A 520 -19.18 7.18 25.06
N SER A 521 -18.47 8.28 24.84
CA SER A 521 -17.77 9.03 25.90
C SER A 521 -16.91 8.13 26.80
N GLY A 522 -16.18 7.18 26.21
CA GLY A 522 -15.34 6.21 26.92
C GLY A 522 -16.09 5.03 27.56
N THR A 523 -17.41 4.95 27.44
CA THR A 523 -18.24 3.86 27.99
C THR A 523 -18.65 2.88 26.89
N ALA A 524 -18.43 1.58 27.12
CA ALA A 524 -18.91 0.53 26.24
C ALA A 524 -20.44 0.48 26.24
N THR A 525 -21.06 0.34 25.07
CA THR A 525 -22.52 0.29 24.95
C THR A 525 -22.96 -1.04 24.33
N VAL A 526 -24.18 -1.46 24.66
CA VAL A 526 -24.79 -2.70 24.16
C VAL A 526 -26.18 -2.42 23.59
N ALA A 527 -26.50 -3.06 22.47
CA ALA A 527 -27.82 -3.04 21.85
C ALA A 527 -28.54 -4.38 22.05
N ARG A 528 -29.81 -4.31 22.42
CA ARG A 528 -30.74 -5.45 22.49
C ARG A 528 -31.52 -5.54 21.19
N TRP A 529 -31.51 -6.73 20.61
CA TRP A 529 -32.15 -7.07 19.36
C TRP A 529 -33.24 -8.10 19.56
N THR A 530 -34.21 -8.12 18.65
CA THR A 530 -35.24 -9.16 18.58
C THR A 530 -35.51 -9.54 17.14
N ILE A 531 -35.55 -10.84 16.88
CA ILE A 531 -36.11 -11.44 15.68
C ILE A 531 -37.51 -11.90 16.05
N SER A 532 -38.54 -11.20 15.59
CA SER A 532 -39.91 -11.58 15.89
C SER A 532 -40.32 -12.84 15.13
N LYS A 533 -41.34 -13.53 15.63
CA LYS A 533 -41.95 -14.70 14.97
C LYS A 533 -42.42 -14.40 13.54
N THR A 534 -42.77 -13.14 13.27
CA THR A 534 -43.14 -12.67 11.92
C THR A 534 -41.94 -12.43 10.99
N GLY A 535 -40.71 -12.52 11.48
CA GLY A 535 -39.48 -12.36 10.71
C GLY A 535 -38.80 -11.00 10.83
N ASN A 536 -39.35 -10.04 11.58
CA ASN A 536 -38.76 -8.71 11.69
C ASN A 536 -37.56 -8.74 12.63
N ILE A 537 -36.43 -8.23 12.17
CA ILE A 537 -35.23 -8.00 12.96
C ILE A 537 -35.29 -6.54 13.43
N LYS A 538 -35.35 -6.33 14.74
CA LYS A 538 -35.57 -5.03 15.38
C LYS A 538 -34.50 -4.75 16.43
N MET A 539 -33.96 -3.53 16.44
CA MET A 539 -33.18 -3.01 17.56
C MET A 539 -34.16 -2.41 18.57
N GLU A 540 -34.29 -3.02 19.74
CA GLU A 540 -35.27 -2.59 20.75
C GLU A 540 -34.75 -1.41 21.57
N ARG A 541 -33.56 -1.57 22.15
CA ARG A 541 -32.93 -0.62 23.07
C ARG A 541 -31.41 -0.69 22.97
N ILE A 542 -30.74 0.40 23.32
CA ILE A 542 -29.29 0.48 23.54
C ILE A 542 -29.03 1.07 24.94
N SER A 543 -27.93 0.67 25.59
CA SER A 543 -27.49 1.20 26.88
C SER A 543 -26.91 2.63 26.81
N SER A 544 -27.44 3.47 25.93
CA SER A 544 -27.06 4.87 25.70
C SER A 544 -28.25 5.67 25.19
N THR A 545 -28.29 6.97 25.50
CA THR A 545 -29.24 7.94 24.95
C THR A 545 -28.69 8.71 23.76
N ASP A 546 -27.38 8.64 23.50
CA ASP A 546 -26.72 9.25 22.33
C ASP A 546 -26.59 8.23 21.21
N MET A 547 -27.55 8.26 20.28
CA MET A 547 -27.60 7.44 19.05
C MET A 547 -27.32 8.32 17.82
N ARG A 548 -26.31 7.96 17.03
CA ARG A 548 -25.86 8.73 15.87
C ARG A 548 -25.94 7.87 14.61
N ALA A 549 -26.12 8.52 13.46
CA ALA A 549 -26.20 7.84 12.17
C ALA A 549 -24.90 7.06 11.83
N THR A 550 -23.77 7.45 12.40
CA THR A 550 -22.46 6.82 12.20
C THR A 550 -22.16 5.70 13.19
N ASP A 551 -23.09 5.35 14.09
CA ASP A 551 -22.85 4.31 15.08
C ASP A 551 -22.83 2.91 14.46
N TRP A 552 -22.02 2.04 15.06
CA TRP A 552 -21.74 0.68 14.62
C TRP A 552 -22.62 -0.33 15.33
N TYR A 553 -23.49 -1.00 14.58
CA TYR A 553 -24.49 -1.93 15.11
C TYR A 553 -24.35 -3.33 14.49
N PRO A 554 -23.59 -4.25 15.11
CA PRO A 554 -23.47 -5.62 14.62
C PRO A 554 -24.71 -6.47 14.94
N ILE A 555 -24.98 -7.46 14.07
CA ILE A 555 -26.09 -8.43 14.22
C ILE A 555 -25.62 -9.90 14.16
N TYR A 556 -24.38 -10.16 14.58
CA TYR A 556 -23.77 -11.50 14.50
C TYR A 556 -24.38 -12.50 15.49
N ILE A 557 -25.21 -13.43 15.02
CA ILE A 557 -25.79 -14.46 15.88
C ILE A 557 -26.09 -15.75 15.11
N THR A 558 -26.10 -16.89 15.81
CA THR A 558 -26.70 -18.14 15.34
C THR A 558 -27.70 -18.65 16.36
N ILE A 559 -28.92 -18.97 15.91
CA ILE A 559 -30.01 -19.51 16.73
C ILE A 559 -30.51 -20.83 16.16
N ALA A 560 -30.89 -21.75 17.04
CA ALA A 560 -31.68 -22.92 16.66
C ALA A 560 -33.16 -22.51 16.62
N ILE A 561 -33.83 -22.84 15.52
CA ILE A 561 -35.20 -22.41 15.22
C ILE A 561 -36.09 -23.61 14.93
#